data_AF-A0A8J1VZP8-F1
#
_entry.id   AF-A0A8J1VZP8-F1
#
_cell.length_a   1.000
_cell.length_b   1.000
_cell.length_c   1.000
_cell.angle_alpha   90.00
_cell.angle_beta   90.00
_cell.angle_gamma   90.00
#
_symmetry.space_group_name_H-M   'P 1'
#
loop_
_entity.id
_entity.type
_entity.pdbx_description
1 polymer ?
#
loop_
_entity_poly.entity_id
_entity_poly.type
_entity_poly.pdbx_seq_one_letter_code
_entity_poly.pdbx_strand_id
1 'polypeptide(L)'
;MSADIKDASMSSPRSILFLDVDGVLHPLGENHLPVGATAAELIHRDENLQESWPVLEGKELLATHLERLAKIVRLDDIDAARCGKRTRTSSTGAPTTSVQHQRVEIVLTSTWREKPGSLNCVRKALEQFSLKIADVTPIHSGGNVLSRPGEIEAWLAANRVDLGRDFVVIVDDADLKFADEALEARFLKIEKATGLTDADVEKALAMFGAVK
;
A
#
# COMPACT_ATOMS: atom_id res chain seq x y z
N MET A 1 15.68 43.46 15.48
CA MET A 1 14.99 42.61 14.48
C MET A 1 15.65 41.24 14.53
N SER A 2 15.29 40.43 15.54
CA SER A 2 15.78 39.06 15.64
C SER A 2 14.91 38.20 14.76
N ALA A 3 15.53 37.49 13.81
CA ALA A 3 14.86 36.52 12.98
C ALA A 3 14.43 35.34 13.88
N ASP A 4 13.13 35.15 13.99
CA ASP A 4 12.53 33.90 14.43
C ASP A 4 12.96 32.79 13.46
N ILE A 5 14.03 32.08 13.81
CA ILE A 5 14.29 30.75 13.26
C ILE A 5 13.21 29.86 13.88
N LYS A 6 12.05 29.80 13.21
CA LYS A 6 11.07 28.77 13.49
C LYS A 6 11.73 27.43 13.18
N ASP A 7 12.12 26.75 14.25
CA ASP A 7 12.44 25.34 14.27
C ASP A 7 11.51 24.62 13.28
N ALA A 8 12.10 24.10 12.19
CA ALA A 8 11.43 23.18 11.32
C ALA A 8 11.19 21.92 12.16
N SER A 9 10.05 21.90 12.84
CA SER A 9 9.50 20.74 13.52
C SER A 9 9.71 19.52 12.63
N MET A 10 10.68 18.70 13.01
CA MET A 10 10.98 17.45 12.35
C MET A 10 9.77 16.54 12.57
N SER A 11 8.82 16.59 11.64
CA SER A 11 7.73 15.60 11.57
C SER A 11 8.35 14.20 11.61
N SER A 12 7.69 13.22 12.21
CA SER A 12 8.20 11.84 12.16
C SER A 12 8.29 11.36 10.70
N PRO A 13 9.24 10.47 10.37
CA PRO A 13 9.31 9.83 9.05
C PRO A 13 7.96 9.21 8.67
N ARG A 14 7.53 9.41 7.43
CA ARG A 14 6.28 8.84 6.91
C ARG A 14 6.54 7.45 6.34
N SER A 15 5.55 6.57 6.43
CA SER A 15 5.52 5.30 5.69
C SER A 15 4.39 5.36 4.69
N ILE A 16 4.69 5.20 3.41
CA ILE A 16 3.76 5.41 2.30
C ILE A 16 3.76 4.15 1.43
N LEU A 17 2.57 3.63 1.16
CA LEU A 17 2.34 2.49 0.27
C LEU A 17 1.53 2.94 -0.93
N PHE A 18 2.16 2.97 -2.11
CA PHE A 18 1.43 3.09 -3.36
C PHE A 18 0.88 1.72 -3.76
N LEU A 19 -0.42 1.67 -4.06
CA LEU A 19 -1.13 0.43 -4.29
C LEU A 19 -1.88 0.49 -5.62
N ASP A 20 -1.51 -0.39 -6.54
CA ASP A 20 -2.47 -0.84 -7.56
C ASP A 20 -3.41 -1.88 -6.95
N VAL A 21 -4.66 -1.88 -7.40
CA VAL A 21 -5.68 -2.84 -6.95
C VAL A 21 -5.76 -4.00 -7.92
N ASP A 22 -5.75 -3.70 -9.23
CA ASP A 22 -5.76 -4.71 -10.27
C ASP A 22 -4.43 -5.47 -10.24
N GLY A 23 -4.48 -6.79 -10.42
CA GLY A 23 -3.30 -7.64 -10.40
C GLY A 23 -2.65 -7.86 -9.03
N VAL A 24 -2.80 -6.93 -8.08
CA VAL A 24 -2.27 -7.04 -6.71
C VAL A 24 -3.29 -7.66 -5.76
N LEU A 25 -4.47 -7.06 -5.65
CA LEU A 25 -5.57 -7.60 -4.82
C LEU A 25 -6.56 -8.39 -5.67
N HIS A 26 -6.67 -8.04 -6.96
CA HIS A 26 -7.61 -8.61 -7.90
C HIS A 26 -6.91 -9.15 -9.16
N PRO A 27 -6.32 -10.37 -9.10
CA PRO A 27 -5.46 -10.93 -10.16
C PRO A 27 -6.15 -11.09 -11.54
N LEU A 28 -7.49 -11.13 -11.58
CA LEU A 28 -8.26 -11.39 -12.81
C LEU A 28 -8.52 -10.17 -13.71
N GLY A 29 -7.95 -9.01 -13.40
CA GLY A 29 -7.61 -8.01 -14.42
C GLY A 29 -8.72 -7.50 -15.36
N GLU A 30 -9.96 -7.36 -14.91
CA GLU A 30 -10.98 -6.63 -15.68
C GLU A 30 -11.44 -5.36 -14.95
N ASN A 31 -11.02 -4.21 -15.52
CA ASN A 31 -11.24 -2.82 -15.10
C ASN A 31 -12.70 -2.37 -14.90
N HIS A 32 -13.69 -3.26 -14.86
CA HIS A 32 -15.09 -2.87 -14.96
C HIS A 32 -15.98 -3.61 -13.97
N LEU A 33 -16.08 -3.08 -12.74
CA LEU A 33 -17.35 -3.20 -12.03
C LEU A 33 -18.41 -2.33 -12.73
N PRO A 34 -19.66 -2.83 -12.87
CA PRO A 34 -20.76 -2.01 -13.35
C PRO A 34 -20.95 -0.79 -12.45
N VAL A 35 -21.40 0.33 -13.04
CA VAL A 35 -21.73 1.56 -12.31
C VAL A 35 -22.80 1.21 -11.27
N GLY A 36 -22.44 1.24 -9.98
CA GLY A 36 -23.33 0.89 -8.87
C GLY A 36 -22.96 -0.39 -8.10
N ALA A 37 -21.87 -1.08 -8.50
CA ALA A 37 -21.41 -2.25 -7.77
C ALA A 37 -21.13 -1.94 -6.29
N THR A 38 -21.44 -2.91 -5.44
CA THR A 38 -21.29 -2.92 -4.00
C THR A 38 -19.99 -3.63 -3.62
N ALA A 39 -19.52 -3.43 -2.39
CA ALA A 39 -18.40 -4.22 -1.86
C ALA A 39 -18.70 -5.73 -1.87
N ALA A 40 -19.98 -6.11 -1.82
CA ALA A 40 -20.39 -7.51 -1.99
C ALA A 40 -20.23 -7.99 -3.44
N GLU A 41 -20.33 -7.11 -4.45
CA GLU A 41 -20.17 -7.44 -5.88
C GLU A 41 -18.70 -7.45 -6.34
N LEU A 42 -17.81 -6.70 -5.65
CA LEU A 42 -16.35 -6.98 -5.65
C LEU A 42 -16.04 -8.43 -5.25
N ILE A 43 -16.90 -8.96 -4.38
CA ILE A 43 -16.75 -10.26 -3.75
C ILE A 43 -17.56 -11.34 -4.54
N HIS A 44 -18.53 -11.00 -5.39
CA HIS A 44 -19.51 -11.97 -5.93
C HIS A 44 -19.50 -12.23 -7.44
N ARG A 45 -18.59 -11.66 -8.22
CA ARG A 45 -18.69 -11.81 -9.68
C ARG A 45 -18.01 -13.08 -10.20
N ASP A 46 -18.80 -14.11 -10.47
CA ASP A 46 -18.52 -15.12 -11.50
C ASP A 46 -19.84 -15.70 -12.03
N GLU A 47 -20.19 -15.40 -13.29
CA GLU A 47 -21.15 -16.19 -14.08
C GLU A 47 -20.92 -16.11 -15.61
N ASN A 48 -19.95 -15.35 -16.14
CA ASN A 48 -19.80 -15.21 -17.61
C ASN A 48 -18.37 -15.22 -18.17
N LEU A 49 -17.35 -15.58 -17.39
CA LEU A 49 -16.04 -15.93 -17.95
C LEU A 49 -15.96 -17.45 -18.10
N GLN A 50 -16.56 -17.96 -19.17
CA GLN A 50 -16.21 -19.29 -19.69
C GLN A 50 -14.74 -19.26 -20.11
N GLU A 51 -13.84 -19.65 -19.20
CA GLU A 51 -12.95 -20.81 -19.33
C GLU A 51 -11.85 -20.75 -18.25
N SER A 52 -11.94 -21.73 -17.33
CA SER A 52 -10.89 -22.16 -16.38
C SER A 52 -10.58 -21.27 -15.17
N TRP A 53 -11.54 -21.13 -14.24
CA TRP A 53 -11.21 -21.13 -12.81
C TRP A 53 -12.27 -21.94 -12.04
N PRO A 54 -11.89 -22.73 -11.02
CA PRO A 54 -12.87 -23.38 -10.15
C PRO A 54 -13.73 -22.31 -9.47
N VAL A 55 -15.05 -22.43 -9.59
CA VAL A 55 -16.11 -21.48 -9.15
C VAL A 55 -16.25 -21.40 -7.61
N LEU A 56 -15.23 -21.84 -6.87
CA LEU A 56 -15.03 -21.60 -5.45
C LEU A 56 -13.77 -20.72 -5.32
N GLU A 57 -13.74 -19.81 -4.34
CA GLU A 57 -12.52 -19.10 -3.84
C GLU A 57 -12.21 -17.67 -4.32
N GLY A 58 -13.02 -17.00 -5.17
CA GLY A 58 -12.76 -15.57 -5.47
C GLY A 58 -12.82 -14.64 -4.23
N LYS A 59 -13.77 -14.92 -3.33
CA LYS A 59 -13.94 -14.21 -2.05
C LYS A 59 -12.82 -14.44 -1.07
N GLU A 60 -12.44 -15.71 -0.95
CA GLU A 60 -11.44 -16.16 0.00
C GLU A 60 -10.06 -15.66 -0.43
N LEU A 61 -9.81 -15.61 -1.74
CA LEU A 61 -8.58 -15.03 -2.30
C LEU A 61 -8.50 -13.52 -2.06
N LEU A 62 -9.56 -12.74 -2.32
CA LEU A 62 -9.57 -11.30 -2.03
C LEU A 62 -9.41 -11.02 -0.53
N ALA A 63 -10.12 -11.76 0.33
CA ALA A 63 -9.96 -11.66 1.77
C ALA A 63 -8.51 -11.96 2.19
N THR A 64 -7.90 -13.01 1.64
CA THR A 64 -6.50 -13.37 1.89
C THR A 64 -5.55 -12.24 1.47
N HIS A 65 -5.75 -11.63 0.30
CA HIS A 65 -4.93 -10.50 -0.15
C HIS A 65 -5.11 -9.26 0.71
N LEU A 66 -6.34 -8.98 1.18
CA LEU A 66 -6.60 -7.87 2.09
C LEU A 66 -6.01 -8.11 3.49
N GLU A 67 -6.00 -9.35 3.98
CA GLU A 67 -5.28 -9.72 5.20
C GLU A 67 -3.77 -9.54 5.05
N ARG A 68 -3.21 -9.97 3.91
CA ARG A 68 -1.79 -9.75 3.57
C ARG A 68 -1.44 -8.26 3.51
N LEU A 69 -2.26 -7.45 2.84
CA LEU A 69 -2.10 -6.00 2.82
C LEU A 69 -2.20 -5.41 4.23
N ALA A 70 -3.12 -5.92 5.06
CA ALA A 70 -3.24 -5.48 6.45
C ALA A 70 -1.98 -5.77 7.27
N LYS A 71 -1.27 -6.88 7.01
CA LYS A 71 0.04 -7.15 7.63
C LYS A 71 1.08 -6.10 7.26
N ILE A 72 1.10 -5.62 6.01
CA ILE A 72 2.01 -4.55 5.56
C ILE A 72 1.68 -3.23 6.28
N VAL A 73 0.40 -2.90 6.39
CA VAL A 73 -0.06 -1.59 6.91
C VAL A 73 -0.02 -1.53 8.44
N ARG A 74 -0.29 -2.64 9.11
CA ARG A 74 -0.22 -2.79 10.57
C ARG A 74 1.20 -3.18 10.99
N LEU A 75 2.15 -2.27 10.81
CA LEU A 75 3.54 -2.41 11.28
C LEU A 75 3.68 -2.62 12.81
N ASP A 76 2.57 -2.80 13.54
CA ASP A 76 2.48 -2.95 14.98
C ASP A 76 3.10 -4.26 15.51
N ASP A 77 3.21 -5.31 14.68
CA ASP A 77 3.57 -6.66 15.18
C ASP A 77 5.07 -7.01 15.10
N ILE A 78 5.91 -6.18 14.46
CA ILE A 78 7.30 -6.58 14.18
C ILE A 78 8.27 -6.16 15.29
N ASP A 79 8.03 -5.05 15.97
CA ASP A 79 8.87 -4.63 17.11
C ASP A 79 8.61 -5.45 18.38
N ALA A 80 7.44 -6.07 18.53
CA ALA A 80 7.17 -7.01 19.63
C ALA A 80 8.10 -8.24 19.58
N ALA A 81 8.48 -8.69 18.38
CA ALA A 81 9.42 -9.79 18.18
C ALA A 81 10.88 -9.39 18.48
N ARG A 82 11.23 -8.10 18.38
CA ARG A 82 12.58 -7.58 18.71
C ARG A 82 12.84 -7.48 20.21
N CYS A 83 11.81 -7.30 21.04
CA CYS A 83 11.96 -7.14 22.49
C CYS A 83 12.01 -8.47 23.26
N GLY A 84 11.81 -9.61 22.59
CA GLY A 84 11.64 -10.92 23.22
C GLY A 84 12.85 -11.85 23.13
N LYS A 85 14.07 -11.42 23.49
CA LYS A 85 15.23 -12.34 23.73
C LYS A 85 16.41 -11.65 24.44
N ARG A 86 16.17 -10.94 25.56
CA ARG A 86 17.24 -10.62 26.52
C ARG A 86 16.98 -11.37 27.82
N THR A 87 17.87 -12.32 28.10
CA THR A 87 17.96 -13.07 29.34
C THR A 87 17.86 -12.14 30.55
N ARG A 88 16.97 -12.50 31.49
CA ARG A 88 16.82 -11.87 32.80
C ARG A 88 18.17 -11.84 33.53
N THR A 89 18.79 -10.67 33.61
CA THR A 89 19.62 -10.29 34.75
C THR A 89 19.13 -8.92 35.24
N SER A 90 18.63 -8.94 36.47
CA SER A 90 18.11 -7.83 37.26
C SER A 90 19.03 -6.60 37.28
N SER A 91 18.49 -5.42 36.95
CA SER A 91 18.61 -4.20 37.77
C SER A 91 17.99 -2.98 37.06
N THR A 92 17.11 -2.32 37.81
CA THR A 92 16.86 -0.86 37.87
C THR A 92 16.74 -0.04 36.58
N GLY A 93 15.51 0.41 36.30
CA GLY A 93 15.20 1.68 35.62
C GLY A 93 15.60 1.79 34.15
N ALA A 94 14.71 1.39 33.24
CA ALA A 94 14.81 1.73 31.83
C ALA A 94 13.52 2.44 31.36
N PRO A 95 13.63 3.47 30.50
CA PRO A 95 12.49 4.19 29.99
C PRO A 95 11.66 3.24 29.12
N THR A 96 10.36 3.18 29.38
CA THR A 96 9.39 2.62 28.43
C THR A 96 9.48 3.47 27.15
N THR A 97 10.27 3.01 26.18
CA THR A 97 10.25 3.51 24.82
C THR A 97 8.84 3.36 24.31
N SER A 98 8.11 4.46 24.25
CA SER A 98 6.84 4.55 23.55
C SER A 98 7.09 4.10 22.11
N VAL A 99 6.62 2.92 21.75
CA VAL A 99 6.60 2.46 20.36
C VAL A 99 5.71 3.45 19.62
N GLN A 100 6.31 4.35 18.84
CA GLN A 100 5.54 5.19 17.94
C GLN A 100 5.07 4.29 16.81
N HIS A 101 3.78 3.95 16.86
CA HIS A 101 3.09 3.22 15.80
C HIS A 101 3.26 3.99 14.48
N GLN A 102 4.09 3.46 13.57
CA GLN A 102 4.25 4.07 12.26
C GLN A 102 3.11 3.58 11.37
N ARG A 103 2.06 4.42 11.29
CA ARG A 103 0.91 4.13 10.44
C ARG A 103 1.32 4.28 8.97
N VAL A 104 1.16 3.22 8.19
CA VAL A 104 1.37 3.27 6.74
C VAL A 104 0.19 4.00 6.08
N GLU A 105 0.50 5.01 5.27
CA GLU A 105 -0.43 5.77 4.44
C GLU A 105 -0.62 5.05 3.10
N ILE A 106 -1.84 4.58 2.80
CA ILE A 106 -2.15 3.95 1.51
C ILE A 106 -2.50 5.04 0.50
N VAL A 107 -1.75 5.12 -0.59
CA VAL A 107 -1.99 6.02 -1.73
C VAL A 107 -2.39 5.17 -2.95
N LEU A 108 -3.57 5.41 -3.49
CA LEU A 108 -4.08 4.58 -4.60
C LEU A 108 -3.50 5.05 -5.95
N THR A 109 -2.92 4.13 -6.72
CA THR A 109 -2.38 4.33 -8.09
C THR A 109 -3.20 3.60 -9.16
N SER A 110 -4.26 2.93 -8.74
CA SER A 110 -5.12 2.12 -9.62
C SER A 110 -6.10 2.96 -10.44
N THR A 111 -6.54 2.44 -11.59
CA THR A 111 -7.62 3.01 -12.44
C THR A 111 -8.94 3.14 -11.67
N TRP A 112 -9.11 2.36 -10.61
CA TRP A 112 -10.27 2.42 -9.71
C TRP A 112 -10.48 3.80 -9.07
N ARG A 113 -9.45 4.64 -8.99
CA ARG A 113 -9.57 6.01 -8.48
C ARG A 113 -10.25 6.96 -9.45
N GLU A 114 -10.34 6.62 -10.73
CA GLU A 114 -10.87 7.50 -11.80
C GLU A 114 -12.37 7.77 -11.67
N LYS A 115 -13.12 6.82 -11.11
CA LYS A 115 -14.57 6.93 -10.95
C LYS A 115 -14.92 6.91 -9.47
N PRO A 116 -15.73 7.87 -8.96
CA PRO A 116 -16.14 7.90 -7.56
C PRO A 116 -16.79 6.60 -7.06
N GLY A 117 -17.56 5.94 -7.92
CA GLY A 117 -18.19 4.65 -7.60
C GLY A 117 -17.15 3.55 -7.36
N SER A 118 -16.19 3.40 -8.27
CA SER A 118 -15.10 2.41 -8.16
C SER A 118 -14.23 2.67 -6.93
N LEU A 119 -13.84 3.93 -6.69
CA LEU A 119 -13.06 4.30 -5.50
C LEU A 119 -13.78 3.96 -4.20
N ASN A 120 -15.10 4.19 -4.14
CA ASN A 120 -15.91 3.86 -2.97
C ASN A 120 -16.00 2.35 -2.74
N CYS A 121 -15.96 1.53 -3.80
CA CYS A 121 -15.90 0.07 -3.67
C CYS A 121 -14.60 -0.38 -3.00
N VAL A 122 -13.46 0.13 -3.48
CA VAL A 122 -12.14 -0.18 -2.89
C VAL A 122 -12.09 0.27 -1.43
N ARG A 123 -12.57 1.49 -1.15
CA ARG A 123 -12.61 2.01 0.22
C ARG A 123 -13.41 1.10 1.16
N LYS A 124 -14.62 0.69 0.76
CA LYS A 124 -15.45 -0.21 1.57
C LYS A 124 -14.82 -1.58 1.77
N ALA A 125 -14.11 -2.12 0.78
CA ALA A 125 -13.39 -3.38 0.91
C ALA A 125 -12.24 -3.25 1.91
N LEU A 126 -11.42 -2.20 1.81
CA LEU A 126 -10.32 -1.91 2.73
C LEU A 126 -10.82 -1.66 4.17
N GLU A 127 -11.95 -0.94 4.32
CA GLU A 127 -12.53 -0.63 5.63
C GLU A 127 -12.95 -1.88 6.42
N GLN A 128 -13.36 -2.96 5.75
CA GLN A 128 -13.66 -4.24 6.40
C GLN A 128 -12.44 -4.81 7.13
N PHE A 129 -11.23 -4.47 6.68
CA PHE A 129 -9.96 -4.85 7.29
C PHE A 129 -9.32 -3.72 8.10
N SER A 130 -10.10 -2.68 8.44
CA SER A 130 -9.63 -1.48 9.14
C SER A 130 -8.52 -0.71 8.40
N LEU A 131 -8.41 -0.90 7.08
CA LEU A 131 -7.49 -0.17 6.22
C LEU A 131 -8.19 1.08 5.66
N LYS A 132 -7.43 2.15 5.47
CA LYS A 132 -7.95 3.42 4.94
C LYS A 132 -7.03 3.94 3.85
N ILE A 133 -7.63 4.35 2.75
CA ILE A 133 -6.95 5.13 1.72
C ILE A 133 -6.68 6.52 2.30
N ALA A 134 -5.42 6.92 2.36
CA ALA A 134 -5.00 8.24 2.79
C ALA A 134 -5.15 9.27 1.67
N ASP A 135 -4.77 8.88 0.44
CA ASP A 135 -4.88 9.74 -0.74
C ASP A 135 -4.93 8.92 -2.05
N VAL A 136 -5.07 9.61 -3.17
CA VAL A 136 -5.01 9.03 -4.52
C VAL A 136 -4.03 9.81 -5.39
N THR A 137 -3.31 9.14 -6.27
CA THR A 137 -2.45 9.82 -7.24
C THR A 137 -3.28 10.63 -8.24
N PRO A 138 -2.75 11.77 -8.74
CA PRO A 138 -3.47 12.59 -9.70
C PRO A 138 -3.78 11.81 -10.98
N ILE A 139 -4.94 12.08 -11.57
CA ILE A 139 -5.37 11.54 -12.86
C ILE A 139 -5.14 12.63 -13.89
N HIS A 140 -4.25 12.39 -14.86
CA HIS A 140 -3.94 13.40 -15.87
C HIS A 140 -4.71 13.13 -17.16
N SER A 141 -5.92 13.67 -17.23
CA SER A 141 -6.75 13.68 -18.44
C SER A 141 -6.42 14.92 -19.28
N GLY A 142 -5.39 14.87 -20.13
CA GLY A 142 -5.08 16.02 -21.00
C GLY A 142 -3.79 15.93 -21.80
N GLY A 143 -3.78 15.16 -22.90
CA GLY A 143 -2.81 15.25 -24.00
C GLY A 143 -1.40 14.71 -23.71
N ASN A 144 -0.83 15.00 -22.53
CA ASN A 144 0.33 14.32 -21.98
C ASN A 144 -0.18 13.33 -20.94
N VAL A 145 -0.47 12.11 -21.38
CA VAL A 145 -0.75 10.98 -20.49
C VAL A 145 0.52 10.75 -19.68
N LEU A 146 0.56 11.21 -18.43
CA LEU A 146 1.61 10.77 -17.52
C LEU A 146 1.45 9.26 -17.37
N SER A 147 2.54 8.55 -17.59
CA SER A 147 2.61 7.14 -17.21
C SER A 147 2.40 7.02 -15.70
N ARG A 148 1.97 5.85 -15.24
CA ARG A 148 1.81 5.58 -13.80
C ARG A 148 3.02 5.99 -12.94
N PRO A 149 4.29 5.78 -13.38
CA PRO A 149 5.45 6.35 -12.71
C PRO A 149 5.40 7.87 -12.55
N GLY A 150 5.03 8.60 -13.60
CA GLY A 150 4.88 10.05 -13.56
C GLY A 150 3.77 10.53 -12.62
N GLU A 151 2.69 9.77 -12.46
CA GLU A 151 1.62 10.06 -11.49
C GLU A 151 2.11 9.91 -10.04
N ILE A 152 2.89 8.86 -9.77
CA ILE A 152 3.53 8.62 -8.47
C ILE A 152 4.54 9.74 -8.17
N GLU A 153 5.44 10.05 -9.10
CA GLU A 153 6.43 11.12 -8.98
C GLU A 153 5.77 12.48 -8.73
N ALA A 154 4.70 12.80 -9.46
CA ALA A 154 3.94 14.03 -9.26
C ALA A 154 3.31 14.10 -7.86
N TRP A 155 2.77 12.98 -7.38
CA TRP A 155 2.21 12.91 -6.02
C TRP A 155 3.30 13.09 -4.95
N LEU A 156 4.45 12.42 -5.10
CA LEU A 156 5.58 12.53 -4.18
C LEU A 156 6.08 13.98 -4.07
N ALA A 157 6.23 14.66 -5.22
CA ALA A 157 6.64 16.05 -5.28
C ALA A 157 5.61 16.99 -4.62
N ALA A 158 4.32 16.82 -4.92
CA ALA A 158 3.25 17.61 -4.33
C ALA A 158 3.14 17.44 -2.80
N ASN A 159 3.45 16.24 -2.30
CA ASN A 159 3.38 15.89 -0.89
C ASN A 159 4.71 16.06 -0.13
N ARG A 160 5.74 16.61 -0.79
CA ARG A 160 7.08 16.89 -0.22
C ARG A 160 7.69 15.66 0.46
N VAL A 161 7.54 14.49 -0.16
CA VAL A 161 8.13 13.25 0.33
C VAL A 161 9.63 13.28 0.09
N ASP A 162 10.41 13.02 1.13
CA ASP A 162 11.87 12.94 1.06
C ASP A 162 12.30 11.48 1.11
N LEU A 163 12.73 10.92 -0.02
CA LEU A 163 13.15 9.51 -0.11
C LEU A 163 14.36 9.18 0.81
N GLY A 164 15.14 10.16 1.25
CA GLY A 164 16.22 9.95 2.22
C GLY A 164 15.73 9.73 3.66
N ARG A 165 14.47 10.07 3.93
CA ARG A 165 13.87 10.08 5.27
C ARG A 165 12.61 9.23 5.36
N ASP A 166 11.72 9.37 4.39
CA ASP A 166 10.44 8.70 4.32
C ASP A 166 10.57 7.32 3.68
N PHE A 167 9.80 6.38 4.20
CA PHE A 167 9.73 5.02 3.69
C PHE A 167 8.61 4.94 2.65
N VAL A 168 8.97 4.56 1.43
CA VAL A 168 8.04 4.45 0.31
C VAL A 168 8.15 3.05 -0.25
N VAL A 169 7.01 2.40 -0.46
CA VAL A 169 6.90 1.12 -1.17
C VAL A 169 5.82 1.26 -2.24
N ILE A 170 6.11 0.76 -3.44
CA ILE A 170 5.19 0.78 -4.58
C ILE A 170 4.86 -0.67 -4.93
N VAL A 171 3.59 -1.03 -4.91
CA VAL A 171 3.11 -2.38 -5.23
C VAL A 171 2.19 -2.30 -6.44
N ASP A 172 2.61 -2.93 -7.53
CA ASP A 172 1.93 -2.87 -8.84
C ASP A 172 2.21 -4.16 -9.61
N ASP A 173 1.29 -4.59 -10.48
CA ASP A 173 1.48 -5.75 -11.34
C ASP A 173 2.12 -5.40 -12.69
N ALA A 174 2.10 -4.12 -13.07
CA ALA A 174 2.70 -3.64 -14.30
C ALA A 174 4.23 -3.52 -14.19
N ASP A 175 4.92 -3.63 -15.33
CA ASP A 175 6.35 -3.32 -15.42
C ASP A 175 6.57 -1.80 -15.40
N LEU A 176 6.60 -1.22 -14.20
CA LEU A 176 6.87 0.20 -14.01
C LEU A 176 8.37 0.50 -14.19
N LYS A 177 8.65 1.58 -14.92
CA LYS A 177 10.00 2.12 -15.13
C LYS A 177 10.08 3.55 -14.63
N PHE A 178 10.92 3.76 -13.64
CA PHE A 178 11.16 5.06 -13.03
C PHE A 178 12.44 5.65 -13.59
N ALA A 179 12.51 6.98 -13.68
CA ALA A 179 13.74 7.67 -14.06
C ALA A 179 14.73 7.75 -12.88
N ASP A 180 14.22 7.73 -11.65
CA ASP A 180 14.98 7.74 -10.41
C ASP A 180 15.23 6.31 -9.90
N GLU A 181 16.50 5.89 -9.90
CA GLU A 181 16.94 4.58 -9.39
C GLU A 181 16.57 4.35 -7.92
N ALA A 182 16.57 5.42 -7.11
CA ALA A 182 16.16 5.31 -5.71
C ALA A 182 14.67 4.95 -5.62
N LEU A 183 13.83 5.57 -6.47
CA LEU A 183 12.42 5.25 -6.52
C LEU A 183 12.18 3.85 -7.12
N GLU A 184 12.93 3.44 -8.14
CA GLU A 184 12.86 2.09 -8.71
C GLU A 184 13.20 1.02 -7.67
N ALA A 185 14.18 1.27 -6.79
CA ALA A 185 14.53 0.35 -5.70
C ALA A 185 13.42 0.13 -4.65
N ARG A 186 12.35 0.94 -4.69
CA ARG A 186 11.18 0.87 -3.81
C ARG A 186 9.98 0.19 -4.49
N PHE A 187 10.15 -0.23 -5.73
CA PHE A 187 9.12 -0.91 -6.50
C PHE A 187 9.15 -2.43 -6.25
N LEU A 188 7.98 -2.97 -5.90
CA LEU A 188 7.71 -4.38 -5.74
C LEU A 188 6.70 -4.81 -6.81
N LYS A 189 7.21 -5.42 -7.88
CA LYS A 189 6.37 -6.02 -8.92
C LYS A 189 5.65 -7.25 -8.36
N ILE A 190 4.34 -7.28 -8.53
CA ILE A 190 3.48 -8.42 -8.19
C ILE A 190 3.18 -9.21 -9.45
N GLU A 191 3.22 -10.53 -9.35
CA GLU A 191 2.80 -11.37 -10.46
C GLU A 191 1.27 -11.36 -10.55
N LYS A 192 0.75 -10.85 -11.67
CA LYS A 192 -0.70 -10.71 -11.90
C LYS A 192 -1.42 -12.04 -11.75
N ALA A 193 -0.80 -13.16 -12.14
CA ALA A 193 -1.42 -14.48 -12.05
C ALA A 193 -1.67 -14.94 -10.60
N THR A 194 -0.86 -14.49 -9.64
CA THR A 194 -0.93 -14.95 -8.25
C THR A 194 -1.44 -13.89 -7.28
N GLY A 195 -1.36 -12.61 -7.64
CA GLY A 195 -1.62 -11.51 -6.72
C GLY A 195 -0.61 -11.44 -5.58
N LEU A 196 -0.94 -10.66 -4.54
CA LEU A 196 -0.08 -10.43 -3.39
C LEU A 196 0.12 -11.71 -2.58
N THR A 197 1.36 -12.21 -2.52
CA THR A 197 1.72 -13.41 -1.75
C THR A 197 2.33 -13.06 -0.38
N ASP A 198 2.46 -14.04 0.53
CA ASP A 198 3.14 -13.82 1.81
C ASP A 198 4.64 -13.48 1.62
N ALA A 199 5.29 -13.99 0.57
CA ALA A 199 6.67 -13.62 0.23
C ALA A 199 6.78 -12.14 -0.19
N ASP A 200 5.75 -11.59 -0.84
CA ASP A 200 5.71 -10.18 -1.22
C ASP A 200 5.44 -9.28 -0.01
N VAL A 201 4.62 -9.74 0.93
CA VAL A 201 4.45 -9.09 2.24
C VAL A 201 5.80 -8.99 2.95
N GLU A 202 6.58 -10.06 3.03
CA GLU A 202 7.91 -10.05 3.66
C GLU A 202 8.87 -9.05 2.97
N LYS A 203 8.89 -9.02 1.64
CA LYS A 203 9.69 -8.04 0.88
C LYS A 203 9.25 -6.61 1.18
N ALA A 204 7.95 -6.31 1.16
CA ALA A 204 7.42 -4.98 1.45
C ALA A 204 7.78 -4.53 2.88
N LEU A 205 7.66 -5.42 3.87
CA LEU A 205 8.04 -5.15 5.25
C LEU A 205 9.55 -4.90 5.40
N ALA A 206 10.40 -5.64 4.66
CA ALA A 206 11.84 -5.39 4.62
C ALA A 206 12.17 -4.01 4.01
N MET A 207 11.43 -3.57 2.99
CA MET A 207 11.59 -2.23 2.39
C MET A 207 11.19 -1.10 3.35
N PHE A 208 10.18 -1.31 4.20
CA PHE A 208 9.85 -0.40 5.31
C PHE A 208 10.87 -0.45 6.48
N GLY A 209 11.89 -1.33 6.42
CA GLY A 209 12.91 -1.47 7.45
C GLY A 209 12.48 -2.29 8.66
N ALA A 210 11.36 -3.01 8.58
CA ALA A 210 10.79 -3.75 9.70
C ALA A 210 11.44 -5.13 9.93
N VAL A 211 11.97 -5.78 8.89
CA VAL A 211 12.57 -7.12 9.00
C VAL A 211 14.09 -7.05 8.79
N LYS A 212 14.85 -7.24 9.88
CA LYS A 212 16.28 -7.59 9.89
C LYS A 212 16.53 -8.71 10.89
#